data_AF-A0A1N7KY99-F1
#
_entry.id   AF-A0A1N7KY99-F1
#
_cell.length_a   1.000
_cell.length_b   1.000
_cell.length_c   1.000
_cell.angle_alpha   90.00
_cell.angle_beta   90.00
_cell.angle_gamma   90.00
#
_symmetry.space_group_name_H-M   'P 1'
#
loop_
_entity.id
_entity.type
_entity.pdbx_description
1 polymer ?
#
loop_
_entity_poly.entity_id
_entity_poly.type
_entity_poly.pdbx_seq_one_letter_code
_entity_poly.pdbx_strand_id
1 'polypeptide(L)' 'MSRVSIRWLALLPLLFIFVGVAFANRTYPIVLGMPFLFFYMVMCILVTSAVMAIVYALDPANREER' A
#
# COMPACT_ATOMS: atom_id res chain seq x y z
N MET A 1 -15.46 -4.11 14.85
CA MET A 1 -15.02 -2.90 14.11
C MET A 1 -15.86 -2.82 12.85
N SER A 2 -16.66 -1.76 12.67
CA SER A 2 -17.65 -1.68 11.59
C SER A 2 -17.00 -1.79 10.21
N ARG A 3 -17.65 -2.47 9.26
CA ARG A 3 -17.17 -2.69 7.86
C ARG A 3 -16.69 -1.41 7.15
N VAL A 4 -17.08 -0.24 7.67
CA VAL A 4 -16.64 1.10 7.26
C VAL A 4 -15.12 1.28 7.41
N SER A 5 -14.48 0.78 8.47
CA SER A 5 -13.02 0.95 8.68
C SER A 5 -12.16 0.23 7.63
N ILE A 6 -12.62 -0.92 7.11
CA ILE A 6 -11.92 -1.65 6.04
C ILE A 6 -11.96 -0.88 4.71
N ARG A 7 -13.06 -0.16 4.43
CA ARG A 7 -13.16 0.69 3.23
C ARG A 7 -12.15 1.83 3.23
N TRP A 8 -11.83 2.39 4.40
CA TRP A 8 -10.78 3.40 4.52
C TRP A 8 -9.38 2.85 4.21
N LEU A 9 -9.15 1.56 4.47
CA LEU A 9 -7.89 0.89 4.12
C LEU A 9 -7.66 0.83 2.60
N ALA A 10 -8.72 0.79 1.79
CA ALA A 10 -8.63 0.84 0.34
C ALA A 10 -8.22 2.21 -0.21
N LEU A 11 -8.39 3.29 0.56
CA LEU A 11 -7.91 4.63 0.19
C LEU A 11 -6.40 4.79 0.39
N LEU A 12 -5.80 3.94 1.23
CA LEU A 12 -4.38 3.98 1.55
C LEU A 12 -3.48 3.70 0.33
N PRO A 13 -3.68 2.61 -0.44
CA PRO A 13 -2.91 2.39 -1.67
C PRO A 13 -3.21 3.44 -2.76
N LEU A 14 -4.44 3.96 -2.81
CA LEU A 14 -4.82 5.04 -3.73
C LEU A 14 -4.02 6.32 -3.45
N LEU A 15 -4.03 6.81 -2.21
CA LEU A 15 -3.23 7.95 -1.78
C LEU A 15 -1.74 7.70 -2.00
N PHE A 16 -1.28 6.48 -1.71
CA PHE A 16 0.13 6.11 -1.89
C PHE A 16 0.56 6.28 -3.33
N ILE A 17 -0.24 5.85 -4.32
CA ILE A 17 -0.02 6.01 -5.78
C ILE A 17 0.13 7.50 -6.18
N PHE A 18 -0.73 8.37 -5.68
CA PHE A 18 -0.68 9.80 -6.03
C PHE A 18 0.54 10.52 -5.44
N VAL A 19 0.94 10.17 -4.22
CA VAL A 19 2.09 10.78 -3.54
C VAL A 19 3.38 10.51 -4.32
N GLY A 20 3.57 9.29 -4.82
CA GLY A 20 4.78 8.98 -5.57
C GLY A 20 4.81 9.60 -6.96
N VAL A 21 3.69 9.76 -7.66
CA VAL A 21 3.67 10.46 -8.95
C VAL A 21 4.07 11.94 -8.79
N ALA A 22 3.58 12.61 -7.74
CA ALA A 22 3.94 14.00 -7.45
C ALA A 22 5.45 14.16 -7.13
N PHE A 23 6.06 13.19 -6.46
CA PHE A 23 7.49 13.20 -6.11
C PHE A 23 8.42 12.61 -7.18
N ALA A 24 7.93 11.65 -7.97
CA ALA A 24 8.70 10.89 -8.96
C ALA A 24 8.77 11.57 -10.33
N ASN A 25 8.14 12.74 -10.50
CA ASN A 25 8.37 13.58 -11.68
C ASN A 25 9.76 14.26 -11.69
N ARG A 26 10.74 13.65 -11.01
CA ARG A 26 12.17 13.94 -11.10
C ARG A 26 12.93 12.61 -10.99
N THR A 27 13.83 12.36 -11.95
CA THR A 27 14.63 11.14 -12.06
C THR A 27 15.92 11.15 -11.23
N TYR A 28 16.28 12.28 -10.62
CA TYR A 28 17.51 12.48 -9.87
C TYR A 28 17.63 11.80 -8.50
N PRO A 29 16.55 11.51 -7.74
CA PRO A 29 16.72 10.81 -6.48
C PRO A 29 17.05 9.34 -6.75
N ILE A 30 18.25 8.94 -6.35
CA ILE A 30 18.67 7.54 -6.32
C ILE A 30 18.49 7.03 -4.89
N VAL A 31 17.76 5.94 -4.72
CA VAL A 31 17.55 5.27 -3.42
C VAL A 31 18.12 3.87 -3.52
N LEU A 32 19.00 3.48 -2.59
CA LEU A 32 19.63 2.14 -2.60
C LEU A 32 20.35 1.80 -3.93
N GLY A 33 20.87 2.79 -4.64
CA GLY A 33 21.53 2.60 -5.94
C GLY A 33 20.58 2.44 -7.15
N MET A 34 19.26 2.56 -6.94
CA MET A 34 18.25 2.50 -8.02
C MET A 34 17.48 3.82 -8.15
N PRO A 35 16.93 4.13 -9.35
CA PRO A 35 16.05 5.28 -9.53
C PRO A 35 14.86 5.24 -8.56
N PHE A 36 14.50 6.39 -7.98
CA PHE A 36 13.40 6.50 -7.00
C PHE A 36 12.10 5.85 -7.48
N LEU A 37 11.77 6.01 -8.76
CA LEU A 37 10.56 5.43 -9.35
C LEU A 37 10.54 3.90 -9.23
N PHE A 38 11.71 3.25 -9.35
CA PHE A 38 11.85 1.81 -9.20
C PHE A 38 11.63 1.36 -7.75
N PHE A 39 12.31 2.02 -6.80
CA PHE A 39 12.10 1.78 -5.36
C PHE A 39 10.63 2.00 -4.97
N TYR A 40 10.03 3.05 -5.50
CA TYR A 40 8.66 3.42 -5.24
C TYR A 40 7.65 2.37 -5.75
N MET A 41 7.85 1.81 -6.94
CA MET A 41 7.02 0.69 -7.43
C MET A 41 7.08 -0.53 -6.51
N VAL A 42 8.27 -0.88 -6.01
CA VAL A 42 8.42 -1.97 -5.02
C VAL A 42 7.68 -1.65 -3.73
N MET A 43 7.82 -0.42 -3.23
CA MET A 43 7.08 0.03 -2.04
C MET A 43 5.56 -0.03 -2.25
N CYS A 44 5.04 0.33 -3.41
CA CYS A 44 3.61 0.19 -3.72
C CYS A 44 3.15 -1.27 -3.58
N ILE A 45 3.93 -2.23 -4.06
CA ILE A 45 3.62 -3.67 -3.96
C ILE A 45 3.64 -4.14 -2.50
N LEU A 46 4.61 -3.68 -1.72
CA LEU A 46 4.70 -4.01 -0.30
C LEU A 46 3.52 -3.43 0.49
N VAL A 47 3.14 -2.18 0.21
CA VAL A 47 1.99 -1.53 0.85
C VAL A 47 0.69 -2.24 0.50
N THR A 48 0.46 -2.60 -0.76
CA THR A 48 -0.77 -3.33 -1.14
C THR A 48 -0.83 -4.72 -0.50
N SER A 49 0.30 -5.44 -0.45
CA SER A 49 0.41 -6.72 0.24
C SER A 49 0.12 -6.58 1.74
N ALA A 50 0.72 -5.59 2.41
CA ALA A 50 0.49 -5.33 3.83
C ALA A 50 -0.97 -4.95 4.11
N VAL A 51 -1.59 -4.13 3.25
CA VAL A 51 -3.03 -3.78 3.35
C VAL A 51 -3.88 -5.04 3.27
N MET A 52 -3.64 -5.94 2.32
CA MET A 52 -4.36 -7.22 2.23
C MET A 52 -4.14 -8.10 3.46
N ALA A 53 -2.92 -8.18 3.98
CA ALA A 53 -2.61 -8.93 5.21
C ALA A 53 -3.36 -8.36 6.43
N ILE A 54 -3.46 -7.03 6.54
CA ILE A 54 -4.23 -6.36 7.60
C ILE A 54 -5.72 -6.61 7.41
N VAL A 55 -6.25 -6.52 6.18
CA VAL A 55 -7.64 -6.86 5.88
C VAL A 55 -7.93 -8.29 6.30
N TYR A 56 -7.08 -9.25 5.93
CA TYR A 56 -7.24 -10.66 6.28
C TYR A 56 -7.20 -10.88 7.81
N ALA A 57 -6.27 -10.26 8.52
CA ALA A 57 -6.17 -10.37 9.97
C ALA A 57 -7.37 -9.75 10.73
N LEU A 58 -7.98 -8.71 10.15
CA LEU A 58 -9.12 -8.00 10.71
C LEU A 58 -10.47 -8.53 10.23
N ASP A 59 -10.51 -9.31 9.15
CA ASP A 59 -11.75 -9.86 8.61
C ASP A 59 -12.29 -10.95 9.56
N PRO A 60 -13.41 -10.70 10.27
CA PRO A 60 -13.98 -11.67 11.18
C PRO A 60 -14.54 -12.90 10.45
N ALA A 61 -14.83 -12.81 9.14
CA ALA A 61 -15.29 -13.95 8.35
C ALA A 61 -14.21 -15.04 8.24
N ASN A 62 -12.92 -14.66 8.28
CA ASN A 62 -11.81 -15.60 8.28
C ASN A 62 -11.59 -16.29 9.65
N ARG A 63 -12.36 -15.93 10.70
CA ARG A 63 -12.27 -16.55 12.03
C ARG A 63 -13.25 -17.71 12.24
N GLU A 64 -14.19 -17.94 11.33
CA GLU A 64 -15.21 -19.01 11.46
C GLU A 64 -14.76 -20.39 10.93
N GLU A 65 -13.62 -20.48 10.25
CA GLU A 65 -13.07 -21.76 9.77
C GLU A 65 -12.00 -22.36 10.70
N ARG A 66 -12.24 -22.37 12.03
CA ARG A 66 -11.42 -23.17 12.96
C ARG A 66 -12.21 -24.35 13.52
#